data_AF-A0A2P2JMT7-F1
#
_entry.id   AF-A0A2P2JMT7-F1
#
_cell.length_a   1.000
_cell.length_b   1.000
_cell.length_c   1.000
_cell.angle_alpha   90.00
_cell.angle_beta   90.00
_cell.angle_gamma   90.00
#
_symmetry.space_group_name_H-M   'P 1'
#
loop_
_entity.id
_entity.type
_entity.pdbx_description
1 polymer ?
#
loop_
_entity_poly.entity_id
_entity_poly.type
_entity_poly.pdbx_seq_one_letter_code
_entity_poly.pdbx_strand_id
1 'polypeptide(L)'
;MLKFFNRGKEGGGDSSPPFFRSPSTSKSLSAPPVTGPARPIRLVYCDEKGKFRMDPEAVAALQLVKEPIGVVSVCGRARQGKSFILNQLLGRSSGFQVASTHRPCTKGLWMWSAPLKRTSLDGTEYNLLLLDSEGIDAYDQTGTYSTQIFSLAVLLSSMFIYNQMGGIDEAALDRLSLVTQMTKHIRVRASGGRSTASELGQFSPIFIWLLRDFYLDLAEDNRKITPRDYLELALRPVQGSGRDIAAKNEIRDSIRALFPDRECFTLVRPLNNENDLQRLDQILLNRLRPEFRSGLDALTKFVFERTRPKQVGATVLTGPILVGITESYLEALNNGAVPTISSSWQVGILLWIFSIIAHWFTGGSLIPSHRCSCWRINYIVGIAEIQPMNA
;
A
#
# COMPACT_ATOMS: atom_id res chain seq x y z
N MET A 1 69.30 -0.92 -62.20
CA MET A 1 68.33 -0.99 -61.09
C MET A 1 69.09 -1.11 -59.77
N LEU A 2 68.52 -0.53 -58.71
CA LEU A 2 69.14 0.03 -57.51
C LEU A 2 70.11 -0.82 -56.68
N LYS A 3 70.99 -0.09 -55.98
CA LYS A 3 71.97 -0.52 -54.98
C LYS A 3 71.45 -0.19 -53.56
N PHE A 4 71.70 -1.13 -52.63
CA PHE A 4 72.21 -0.95 -51.24
C PHE A 4 71.35 -0.49 -50.03
N PHE A 5 71.66 -1.17 -48.90
CA PHE A 5 71.68 -0.79 -47.45
C PHE A 5 70.40 -0.81 -46.57
N ASN A 6 70.36 -1.79 -45.65
CA ASN A 6 70.49 -1.70 -44.17
C ASN A 6 69.48 -0.93 -43.27
N ARG A 7 69.13 -1.62 -42.16
CA ARG A 7 68.94 -1.13 -40.77
C ARG A 7 67.68 -0.31 -40.41
N GLY A 8 66.96 -0.75 -39.37
CA GLY A 8 65.66 -0.22 -38.95
C GLY A 8 65.66 0.87 -37.88
N LYS A 9 64.44 1.31 -37.50
CA LYS A 9 64.03 1.79 -36.16
C LYS A 9 62.53 2.13 -36.10
N GLU A 10 61.91 1.71 -34.99
CA GLU A 10 60.90 2.37 -34.14
C GLU A 10 59.83 3.35 -34.70
N GLY A 11 58.57 3.13 -34.29
CA GLY A 11 57.68 4.22 -33.84
C GLY A 11 56.25 4.24 -34.38
N GLY A 12 55.26 4.18 -33.49
CA GLY A 12 53.83 4.51 -33.72
C GLY A 12 52.95 3.25 -33.86
N GLY A 13 52.11 2.84 -32.91
CA GLY A 13 51.32 3.65 -31.98
C GLY A 13 49.99 4.03 -32.64
N ASP A 14 49.11 3.06 -32.90
CA ASP A 14 47.68 3.37 -32.98
C ASP A 14 46.78 2.21 -32.59
N SER A 15 45.60 2.60 -32.16
CA SER A 15 44.80 2.06 -31.07
C SER A 15 43.64 1.21 -31.59
N SER A 16 43.61 -0.07 -31.21
CA SER A 16 42.48 -0.97 -31.46
C SER A 16 41.72 -1.18 -30.15
N PRO A 17 40.40 -0.90 -30.06
CA PRO A 17 39.66 -1.11 -28.82
C PRO A 17 39.46 -2.61 -28.53
N PRO A 18 39.44 -3.03 -27.26
CA PRO A 18 39.32 -4.43 -26.89
C PRO A 18 37.90 -4.95 -27.16
N PHE A 19 37.83 -6.13 -27.77
CA PHE A 19 36.63 -6.93 -27.96
C PHE A 19 35.90 -7.16 -26.62
N PHE A 20 34.73 -6.53 -26.44
CA PHE A 20 33.81 -6.89 -25.38
C PHE A 20 33.09 -8.19 -25.74
N ARG A 21 33.33 -9.23 -24.93
CA ARG A 21 32.52 -10.46 -24.91
C ARG A 21 31.07 -10.12 -24.59
N SER A 22 30.18 -10.46 -25.51
CA SER A 22 28.73 -10.44 -25.30
C SER A 22 28.37 -11.38 -24.13
N PRO A 23 27.62 -10.93 -23.11
CA PRO A 23 27.05 -11.85 -22.12
C PRO A 23 25.98 -12.71 -22.79
N SER A 24 26.06 -14.01 -22.53
CA SER A 24 25.09 -15.02 -22.94
C SER A 24 23.67 -14.59 -22.62
N THR A 25 22.80 -14.68 -23.63
CA THR A 25 21.34 -14.60 -23.54
C THR A 25 20.83 -15.38 -22.33
N SER A 26 20.45 -14.66 -21.28
CA SER A 26 19.64 -15.20 -20.20
C SER A 26 18.31 -15.61 -20.81
N LYS A 27 17.94 -16.88 -20.60
CA LYS A 27 16.64 -17.44 -21.01
C LYS A 27 15.53 -16.56 -20.44
N SER A 28 14.87 -15.79 -21.30
CA SER A 28 13.60 -15.17 -20.96
C SER A 28 12.61 -16.31 -20.70
N LEU A 29 12.27 -16.53 -19.44
CA LEU A 29 11.09 -17.31 -19.09
C LEU A 29 9.88 -16.53 -19.60
N SER A 30 9.45 -16.83 -20.83
CA SER A 30 8.20 -16.33 -21.37
C SER A 30 7.09 -16.90 -20.50
N ALA A 31 6.58 -16.09 -19.57
CA ALA A 31 5.36 -16.43 -18.85
C ALA A 31 4.26 -16.72 -19.88
N PRO A 32 3.47 -17.80 -19.70
CA PRO A 32 2.39 -18.11 -20.63
C PRO A 32 1.44 -16.90 -20.68
N PRO A 33 0.91 -16.54 -21.86
CA PRO A 33 -0.07 -15.48 -21.96
C PRO A 33 -1.25 -15.81 -21.06
N VAL A 34 -1.79 -14.81 -20.36
CA VAL A 34 -3.02 -14.94 -19.56
C VAL A 34 -4.17 -15.21 -20.52
N THR A 35 -4.32 -16.49 -20.84
CA THR A 35 -5.34 -17.03 -21.71
C THR A 35 -6.40 -17.67 -20.82
N GLY A 36 -7.66 -17.50 -21.22
CA GLY A 36 -8.80 -18.03 -20.49
C GLY A 36 -9.67 -16.96 -19.83
N PRO A 37 -10.71 -17.41 -19.09
CA PRO A 37 -11.74 -16.52 -18.55
C PRO A 37 -11.18 -15.61 -17.45
N ALA A 38 -11.79 -14.43 -17.33
CA ALA A 38 -11.51 -13.47 -16.28
C ALA A 38 -11.71 -14.11 -14.90
N ARG A 39 -10.66 -14.06 -14.09
CA ARG A 39 -10.53 -14.70 -12.77
C ARG A 39 -9.64 -13.87 -11.84
N PRO A 40 -9.69 -14.09 -10.52
CA PRO A 40 -8.71 -13.48 -9.63
C PRO A 40 -7.34 -14.15 -9.85
N ILE A 41 -6.28 -13.36 -9.96
CA ILE A 41 -4.89 -13.81 -10.03
C ILE A 41 -4.09 -13.10 -8.95
N ARG A 42 -3.10 -13.80 -8.39
CA ARG A 42 -2.26 -13.26 -7.33
C ARG A 42 -1.34 -12.20 -7.94
N LEU A 43 -1.27 -11.03 -7.34
CA LEU A 43 -0.40 -9.93 -7.78
C LEU A 43 0.89 -9.90 -6.97
N VAL A 44 0.78 -9.84 -5.64
CA VAL A 44 1.93 -9.77 -4.72
C VAL A 44 1.83 -10.91 -3.71
N TYR A 45 2.94 -11.58 -3.45
CA TYR A 45 3.05 -12.61 -2.43
C TYR A 45 4.39 -12.57 -1.73
N CYS A 46 4.48 -13.26 -0.59
CA CYS A 46 5.74 -13.48 0.11
C CYS A 46 6.22 -14.90 -0.20
N ASP A 47 7.46 -15.04 -0.66
CA ASP A 47 8.06 -16.34 -0.89
C ASP A 47 8.45 -17.03 0.44
N GLU A 48 8.89 -18.27 0.36
CA GLU A 48 9.34 -19.07 1.52
C GLU A 48 10.52 -18.44 2.27
N LYS A 49 11.24 -17.50 1.63
CA LYS A 49 12.37 -16.76 2.22
C LYS A 49 11.93 -15.45 2.87
N GLY A 50 10.63 -15.18 2.94
CA GLY A 50 10.10 -13.95 3.52
C GLY A 50 10.26 -12.72 2.63
N LYS A 51 10.51 -12.90 1.32
CA LYS A 51 10.67 -11.79 0.37
C LYS A 51 9.39 -11.57 -0.43
N PHE A 52 8.98 -10.31 -0.55
CA PHE A 52 7.87 -9.92 -1.39
C PHE A 52 8.24 -10.04 -2.87
N ARG A 53 7.36 -10.64 -3.67
CA ARG A 53 7.51 -10.79 -5.11
C ARG A 53 6.19 -10.53 -5.83
N MET A 54 6.30 -10.15 -7.09
CA MET A 54 5.16 -10.16 -8.01
C MET A 54 4.99 -11.53 -8.64
N ASP A 55 3.74 -11.92 -8.89
CA ASP A 55 3.45 -13.14 -9.63
C ASP A 55 3.71 -12.94 -11.14
N PRO A 56 4.49 -13.80 -11.80
CA PRO A 56 4.76 -13.67 -13.24
C PRO A 56 3.50 -13.65 -14.11
N GLU A 57 2.43 -14.36 -13.71
CA GLU A 57 1.16 -14.34 -14.45
C GLU A 57 0.52 -12.95 -14.40
N ALA A 58 0.50 -12.31 -13.24
CA ALA A 58 -0.04 -10.96 -13.07
C ALA A 58 0.82 -9.90 -13.79
N VAL A 59 2.15 -10.06 -13.78
CA VAL A 59 3.05 -9.22 -14.55
C VAL A 59 2.73 -9.33 -16.04
N ALA A 60 2.60 -10.54 -16.57
CA ALA A 60 2.25 -10.74 -17.98
C ALA A 60 0.89 -10.12 -18.34
N ALA A 61 -0.11 -10.26 -17.47
CA ALA A 61 -1.42 -9.63 -17.66
C ALA A 61 -1.32 -8.10 -17.74
N LEU A 62 -0.64 -7.49 -16.77
CA LEU A 62 -0.50 -6.03 -16.68
C LEU A 62 0.35 -5.48 -17.83
N GLN A 63 1.36 -6.21 -18.31
CA GLN A 63 2.16 -5.78 -19.45
C GLN A 63 1.34 -5.59 -20.73
N LEU A 64 0.17 -6.24 -20.85
CA LEU A 64 -0.73 -6.09 -22.00
C LEU A 64 -1.66 -4.86 -21.89
N VAL A 65 -1.79 -4.25 -20.71
CA VAL A 65 -2.69 -3.09 -20.48
C VAL A 65 -1.94 -1.80 -20.82
N LYS A 66 -2.09 -1.32 -22.06
CA LYS A 66 -1.35 -0.14 -22.57
C LYS A 66 -2.07 1.17 -22.31
N GLU A 67 -3.38 1.14 -22.09
CA GLU A 67 -4.20 2.30 -21.78
C GLU A 67 -4.01 2.75 -20.32
N PRO A 68 -4.42 3.98 -19.97
CA PRO A 68 -4.40 4.47 -18.59
C PRO A 68 -5.09 3.50 -17.63
N ILE A 69 -4.53 3.32 -16.43
CA ILE A 69 -5.05 2.39 -15.43
C ILE A 69 -5.45 3.13 -14.14
N GLY A 70 -6.70 2.97 -13.72
CA GLY A 70 -7.18 3.33 -12.39
C GLY A 70 -7.18 2.09 -11.51
N VAL A 71 -6.86 2.24 -10.22
CA VAL A 71 -6.78 1.10 -9.29
C VAL A 71 -7.72 1.32 -8.11
N VAL A 72 -8.62 0.38 -7.84
CA VAL A 72 -9.44 0.35 -6.62
C VAL A 72 -9.00 -0.83 -5.78
N SER A 73 -8.53 -0.56 -4.55
CA SER A 73 -8.23 -1.62 -3.59
C SER A 73 -9.25 -1.65 -2.47
N VAL A 74 -9.64 -2.85 -2.04
CA VAL A 74 -10.44 -3.05 -0.83
C VAL A 74 -9.60 -3.77 0.21
N CYS A 75 -9.40 -3.11 1.36
CA CYS A 75 -8.63 -3.62 2.49
C CYS A 75 -9.45 -3.56 3.77
N GLY A 76 -9.02 -4.31 4.79
CA GLY A 76 -9.76 -4.42 6.04
C GLY A 76 -9.51 -5.76 6.72
N ARG A 77 -10.14 -5.98 7.87
CA ARG A 77 -9.94 -7.22 8.62
C ARG A 77 -10.40 -8.44 7.82
N ALA A 78 -9.84 -9.60 8.16
CA ALA A 78 -10.27 -10.86 7.56
C ALA A 78 -11.78 -11.10 7.77
N ARG A 79 -12.43 -11.72 6.78
CA ARG A 79 -13.84 -12.17 6.85
C ARG A 79 -14.90 -11.08 7.04
N GLN A 80 -14.60 -9.84 6.68
CA GLN A 80 -15.57 -8.73 6.72
C GLN A 80 -16.20 -8.41 5.36
N GLY A 81 -16.17 -9.36 4.41
CA GLY A 81 -16.85 -9.23 3.12
C GLY A 81 -16.17 -8.33 2.09
N LYS A 82 -14.84 -8.21 2.11
CA LYS A 82 -14.06 -7.43 1.11
C LYS A 82 -14.27 -7.94 -0.31
N SER A 83 -14.03 -9.23 -0.53
CA SER A 83 -14.20 -9.89 -1.83
C SER A 83 -15.65 -9.84 -2.32
N PHE A 84 -16.64 -9.82 -1.40
CA PHE A 84 -18.03 -9.58 -1.75
C PHE A 84 -18.20 -8.18 -2.38
N ILE A 85 -17.69 -7.12 -1.73
CA ILE A 85 -17.77 -5.75 -2.27
C ILE A 85 -17.09 -5.66 -3.64
N LEU A 86 -15.93 -6.29 -3.81
CA LEU A 86 -15.24 -6.33 -5.10
C LEU A 86 -16.07 -7.05 -6.18
N ASN A 87 -16.76 -8.14 -5.83
CA ASN A 87 -17.66 -8.83 -6.77
C ASN A 87 -18.84 -7.94 -7.17
N GLN A 88 -19.36 -7.13 -6.26
CA GLN A 88 -20.40 -6.13 -6.60
C GLN A 88 -19.87 -5.07 -7.58
N LEU A 89 -18.61 -4.61 -7.40
CA LEU A 89 -17.94 -3.73 -8.36
C LEU A 89 -17.65 -4.43 -9.71
N LEU A 90 -17.53 -5.76 -9.75
CA LEU A 90 -17.47 -6.51 -11.01
C LEU A 90 -18.85 -6.63 -11.69
N GLY A 91 -19.94 -6.28 -11.01
CA GLY A 91 -21.31 -6.54 -11.45
C GLY A 91 -21.64 -8.03 -11.47
N ARG A 92 -20.99 -8.84 -10.61
CA ARG A 92 -21.13 -10.31 -10.58
C ARG A 92 -21.37 -10.81 -9.17
N SER A 93 -22.12 -11.88 -9.01
CA SER A 93 -22.24 -12.59 -7.72
C SER A 93 -20.97 -13.40 -7.39
N SER A 94 -20.25 -13.86 -8.41
CA SER A 94 -19.04 -14.67 -8.29
C SER A 94 -17.84 -14.03 -9.01
N GLY A 95 -16.68 -14.04 -8.36
CA GLY A 95 -15.42 -13.52 -8.91
C GLY A 95 -14.25 -13.83 -7.99
N PHE A 96 -13.86 -12.86 -7.16
CA PHE A 96 -12.96 -13.09 -6.05
C PHE A 96 -13.56 -14.10 -5.08
N GLN A 97 -12.72 -14.98 -4.53
CA GLN A 97 -13.16 -16.05 -3.65
C GLN A 97 -13.68 -15.48 -2.33
N VAL A 98 -14.95 -15.75 -2.03
CA VAL A 98 -15.57 -15.49 -0.72
C VAL A 98 -15.62 -16.83 0.00
N ALA A 99 -14.90 -17.00 1.11
CA ALA A 99 -15.05 -18.21 1.93
C ALA A 99 -15.59 -17.89 3.32
N SER A 100 -16.43 -18.80 3.82
CA SER A 100 -17.06 -18.75 5.13
C SER A 100 -16.23 -19.40 6.24
N THR A 101 -15.14 -20.10 5.89
CA THR A 101 -14.33 -20.88 6.85
C THR A 101 -13.36 -20.00 7.64
N HIS A 102 -12.82 -20.55 8.73
CA HIS A 102 -11.90 -19.81 9.58
C HIS A 102 -10.51 -19.56 8.96
N ARG A 103 -10.15 -20.20 7.85
CA ARG A 103 -8.82 -20.01 7.25
C ARG A 103 -8.84 -18.76 6.35
N PRO A 104 -7.83 -17.86 6.45
CA PRO A 104 -7.72 -16.73 5.52
C PRO A 104 -7.69 -17.23 4.08
N CYS A 105 -8.53 -16.65 3.23
CA CYS A 105 -8.70 -17.09 1.84
C CYS A 105 -7.69 -16.44 0.91
N THR A 106 -7.32 -15.20 1.22
CA THR A 106 -6.50 -14.32 0.38
C THR A 106 -5.18 -14.09 1.08
N LYS A 107 -4.07 -14.57 0.50
CA LYS A 107 -2.71 -14.24 0.95
C LYS A 107 -2.04 -13.24 0.02
N GLY A 108 -1.49 -12.16 0.57
CA GLY A 108 -0.90 -11.06 -0.19
C GLY A 108 -1.92 -10.15 -0.88
N LEU A 109 -1.62 -9.69 -2.10
CA LEU A 109 -2.51 -8.89 -2.95
C LEU A 109 -2.95 -9.69 -4.16
N TRP A 110 -4.23 -9.60 -4.51
CA TRP A 110 -4.83 -10.27 -5.66
C TRP A 110 -5.46 -9.23 -6.57
N MET A 111 -5.40 -9.46 -7.87
CA MET A 111 -6.01 -8.60 -8.87
C MET A 111 -7.02 -9.36 -9.71
N TRP A 112 -7.99 -8.65 -10.25
CA TRP A 112 -8.85 -9.19 -11.29
C TRP A 112 -8.11 -9.18 -12.64
N SER A 113 -7.95 -10.34 -13.28
CA SER A 113 -7.12 -10.50 -14.49
C SER A 113 -7.58 -9.72 -15.72
N ALA A 114 -8.85 -9.29 -15.77
CA ALA A 114 -9.41 -8.52 -16.88
C ALA A 114 -9.95 -7.16 -16.38
N PRO A 115 -9.14 -6.08 -16.42
CA PRO A 115 -9.57 -4.76 -15.99
C PRO A 115 -10.89 -4.31 -16.64
N LEU A 116 -11.70 -3.57 -15.90
CA LEU A 116 -12.98 -3.08 -16.41
C LEU A 116 -12.74 -1.83 -17.25
N LYS A 117 -13.17 -1.83 -18.51
CA LYS A 117 -13.14 -0.61 -19.32
C LYS A 117 -14.09 0.44 -18.74
N ARG A 118 -13.60 1.65 -18.56
CA ARG A 118 -14.34 2.80 -18.01
C ARG A 118 -14.06 4.04 -18.85
N THR A 119 -15.00 4.97 -18.80
CA THR A 119 -14.87 6.29 -19.41
C THR A 119 -15.00 7.31 -18.30
N SER A 120 -14.01 8.19 -18.17
CA SER A 120 -14.04 9.31 -17.23
C SER A 120 -15.01 10.40 -17.72
N LEU A 121 -15.36 11.36 -16.85
CA LEU A 121 -16.32 12.42 -17.16
C LEU A 121 -15.88 13.33 -18.32
N ASP A 122 -14.57 13.43 -18.54
CA ASP A 122 -13.93 14.15 -19.64
C ASP A 122 -13.89 13.35 -20.96
N GLY A 123 -14.47 12.14 -20.99
CA GLY A 123 -14.50 11.26 -22.17
C GLY A 123 -13.26 10.37 -22.31
N THR A 124 -12.27 10.50 -21.43
CA THR A 124 -11.04 9.70 -21.47
C THR A 124 -11.32 8.25 -21.08
N GLU A 125 -10.98 7.30 -21.95
CA GLU A 125 -11.06 5.86 -21.65
C GLU A 125 -9.90 5.40 -20.77
N TYR A 126 -10.19 4.50 -19.83
CA TYR A 126 -9.20 3.90 -18.96
C TYR A 126 -9.64 2.50 -18.50
N ASN A 127 -8.68 1.73 -18.00
CA ASN A 127 -8.90 0.42 -17.43
C ASN A 127 -8.95 0.51 -15.91
N LEU A 128 -10.00 -0.01 -15.29
CA LEU A 128 -10.15 -0.08 -13.84
C LEU A 128 -9.71 -1.46 -13.32
N LEU A 129 -8.59 -1.48 -12.61
CA LEU A 129 -8.06 -2.65 -11.93
C LEU A 129 -8.62 -2.74 -10.51
N LEU A 130 -9.16 -3.90 -10.16
CA LEU A 130 -9.65 -4.19 -8.82
C LEU A 130 -8.63 -5.04 -8.06
N LEU A 131 -8.27 -4.60 -6.85
CA LEU A 131 -7.36 -5.30 -5.96
C LEU A 131 -8.08 -5.76 -4.68
N ASP A 132 -7.95 -7.05 -4.37
CA ASP A 132 -8.34 -7.62 -3.09
C ASP A 132 -7.10 -7.81 -2.24
N SER A 133 -7.14 -7.36 -0.99
CA SER A 133 -6.06 -7.62 -0.05
C SER A 133 -6.36 -8.78 0.87
N GLU A 134 -5.29 -9.39 1.34
CA GLU A 134 -5.34 -10.19 2.55
C GLU A 134 -6.03 -9.43 3.70
N GLY A 135 -6.79 -10.19 4.48
CA GLY A 135 -7.41 -9.67 5.69
C GLY A 135 -6.39 -9.47 6.80
N ILE A 136 -6.43 -8.29 7.41
CA ILE A 136 -5.56 -7.96 8.55
C ILE A 136 -6.00 -8.76 9.77
N ASP A 137 -5.06 -9.07 10.67
CA ASP A 137 -5.22 -9.89 11.88
C ASP A 137 -5.63 -11.35 11.60
N ALA A 138 -5.23 -11.88 10.45
CA ALA A 138 -5.25 -13.32 10.24
C ALA A 138 -4.37 -14.02 11.30
N TYR A 139 -4.87 -15.12 11.88
CA TYR A 139 -4.25 -15.84 13.00
C TYR A 139 -2.79 -16.29 12.73
N ASP A 140 -2.42 -16.45 11.46
CA ASP A 140 -1.14 -17.00 11.01
C ASP A 140 -0.11 -15.93 10.57
N GLN A 141 -0.32 -14.64 10.89
CA GLN A 141 0.51 -13.56 10.35
C GLN A 141 1.11 -12.60 11.38
N THR A 142 2.26 -12.03 11.04
CA THR A 142 2.89 -10.96 11.82
C THR A 142 2.23 -9.62 11.51
N GLY A 143 2.09 -8.76 12.52
CA GLY A 143 1.54 -7.40 12.33
C GLY A 143 2.34 -6.58 11.31
N THR A 144 3.65 -6.80 11.22
CA THR A 144 4.52 -6.18 10.20
C THR A 144 4.09 -6.56 8.78
N TYR A 145 3.88 -7.85 8.51
CA TYR A 145 3.51 -8.32 7.18
C TYR A 145 2.15 -7.74 6.73
N SER A 146 1.13 -7.80 7.60
CA SER A 146 -0.19 -7.28 7.24
C SER A 146 -0.15 -5.77 6.99
N THR A 147 0.67 -5.04 7.77
CA THR A 147 0.89 -3.60 7.56
C THR A 147 1.58 -3.32 6.21
N GLN A 148 2.56 -4.13 5.81
CA GLN A 148 3.25 -3.99 4.53
C GLN A 148 2.30 -4.21 3.35
N ILE A 149 1.49 -5.27 3.38
CA ILE A 149 0.46 -5.54 2.35
C ILE A 149 -0.56 -4.40 2.27
N PHE A 150 -1.04 -3.92 3.42
CA PHE A 150 -1.96 -2.78 3.48
C PHE A 150 -1.31 -1.53 2.86
N SER A 151 -0.07 -1.21 3.23
CA SER A 151 0.63 -0.04 2.72
C SER A 151 0.87 -0.11 1.20
N LEU A 152 1.17 -1.30 0.68
CA LEU A 152 1.22 -1.54 -0.77
C LEU A 152 -0.13 -1.28 -1.43
N ALA A 153 -1.24 -1.76 -0.85
CA ALA A 153 -2.56 -1.50 -1.40
C ALA A 153 -2.87 -0.01 -1.46
N VAL A 154 -2.53 0.77 -0.43
CA VAL A 154 -2.67 2.24 -0.44
C VAL A 154 -1.81 2.85 -1.55
N LEU A 155 -0.52 2.51 -1.61
CA LEU A 155 0.43 3.04 -2.59
C LEU A 155 0.02 2.75 -4.03
N LEU A 156 -0.57 1.58 -4.30
CA LEU A 156 -0.96 1.16 -5.66
C LEU A 156 -2.33 1.70 -6.09
N SER A 157 -3.15 2.20 -5.16
CA SER A 157 -4.54 2.60 -5.43
C SER A 157 -4.67 3.99 -6.04
N SER A 158 -5.64 4.19 -6.94
CA SER A 158 -6.27 5.49 -7.20
C SER A 158 -7.35 5.79 -6.15
N MET A 159 -8.04 4.75 -5.69
CA MET A 159 -9.07 4.81 -4.67
C MET A 159 -8.89 3.63 -3.72
N PHE A 160 -8.92 3.92 -2.44
CA PHE A 160 -8.65 2.97 -1.38
C PHE A 160 -9.87 2.83 -0.47
N ILE A 161 -10.45 1.64 -0.42
CA ILE A 161 -11.63 1.34 0.38
C ILE A 161 -11.20 0.57 1.62
N TYR A 162 -11.34 1.19 2.79
CA TYR A 162 -11.14 0.55 4.08
C TYR A 162 -12.47 0.00 4.61
N ASN A 163 -12.65 -1.32 4.49
CA ASN A 163 -13.82 -2.05 4.91
C ASN A 163 -13.71 -2.49 6.38
N GLN A 164 -14.58 -1.94 7.23
CA GLN A 164 -14.64 -2.19 8.67
C GLN A 164 -16.05 -2.57 9.10
N MET A 165 -16.19 -3.48 10.06
CA MET A 165 -17.47 -3.75 10.73
C MET A 165 -17.71 -2.76 11.88
N GLY A 166 -18.94 -2.29 12.05
CA GLY A 166 -19.32 -1.37 13.11
C GLY A 166 -18.90 0.08 12.84
N GLY A 167 -18.82 0.86 13.92
CA GLY A 167 -18.37 2.26 13.89
C GLY A 167 -16.85 2.40 13.86
N ILE A 168 -16.38 3.65 13.73
CA ILE A 168 -14.96 3.99 13.78
C ILE A 168 -14.46 3.89 15.23
N ASP A 169 -13.37 3.16 15.44
CA ASP A 169 -12.74 2.97 16.74
C ASP A 169 -11.25 3.40 16.71
N GLU A 170 -10.67 3.61 17.90
CA GLU A 170 -9.26 4.04 18.01
C GLU A 170 -8.30 2.99 17.46
N ALA A 171 -8.63 1.70 17.55
CA ALA A 171 -7.81 0.62 17.01
C ALA A 171 -7.67 0.70 15.48
N ALA A 172 -8.73 1.09 14.78
CA ALA A 172 -8.65 1.34 13.34
C ALA A 172 -7.84 2.60 13.00
N LEU A 173 -7.93 3.65 13.81
CA LEU A 173 -7.13 4.87 13.64
C LEU A 173 -5.63 4.58 13.85
N ASP A 174 -5.25 3.87 14.91
CA ASP A 174 -3.87 3.45 15.17
C ASP A 174 -3.30 2.65 13.99
N ARG A 175 -4.11 1.74 13.43
CA ARG A 175 -3.73 0.94 12.27
C ARG A 175 -3.51 1.78 11.03
N LEU A 176 -4.42 2.69 10.72
CA LEU A 176 -4.29 3.60 9.59
C LEU A 176 -3.09 4.54 9.76
N SER A 177 -2.76 4.95 10.98
CA SER A 177 -1.55 5.71 11.29
C SER A 177 -0.28 4.93 10.95
N LEU A 178 -0.20 3.67 11.39
CA LEU A 178 0.94 2.81 11.09
C LEU A 178 1.10 2.59 9.57
N VAL A 179 0.00 2.33 8.87
CA VAL A 179 -0.02 2.25 7.39
C VAL A 179 0.45 3.56 6.77
N THR A 180 0.06 4.69 7.35
CA THR A 180 0.45 5.99 6.86
C THR A 180 1.96 6.20 6.97
N GLN A 181 2.54 5.90 8.13
CA GLN A 181 3.99 5.97 8.34
C GLN A 181 4.73 5.03 7.38
N MET A 182 4.25 3.79 7.24
CA MET A 182 4.83 2.79 6.36
C MET A 182 4.82 3.23 4.89
N THR A 183 3.69 3.75 4.43
CA THR A 183 3.50 4.30 3.08
C THR A 183 4.51 5.41 2.78
N LYS A 184 4.73 6.32 3.75
CA LYS A 184 5.75 7.37 3.66
C LYS A 184 7.16 6.77 3.50
N HIS A 185 7.53 5.80 4.34
CA HIS A 185 8.86 5.18 4.32
C HIS A 185 9.17 4.42 3.04
N ILE A 186 8.24 3.57 2.57
CA ILE A 186 8.39 2.79 1.33
C ILE A 186 8.66 3.76 0.17
N ARG A 187 7.90 4.86 0.08
CA ARG A 187 8.02 5.82 -1.01
C ARG A 187 9.35 6.57 -0.99
N VAL A 188 9.77 7.08 0.18
CA VAL A 188 11.04 7.80 0.31
C VAL A 188 12.22 6.91 -0.10
N ARG A 189 12.18 5.62 0.23
CA ARG A 189 13.22 4.68 -0.19
C ARG A 189 13.14 4.33 -1.68
N ALA A 190 11.95 4.07 -2.20
CA ALA A 190 11.75 3.76 -3.62
C ALA A 190 12.19 4.92 -4.54
N SER A 191 12.10 6.17 -4.09
CA SER A 191 12.59 7.35 -4.83
C SER A 191 14.08 7.66 -4.63
N GLY A 192 14.83 6.80 -3.93
CA GLY A 192 16.26 7.03 -3.62
C GLY A 192 16.51 8.22 -2.69
N GLY A 193 15.56 8.55 -1.80
CA GLY A 193 15.68 9.63 -0.83
C GLY A 193 15.42 11.03 -1.36
N ARG A 194 14.94 11.17 -2.61
CA ARG A 194 14.72 12.47 -3.27
C ARG A 194 13.33 13.08 -3.04
N SER A 195 12.35 12.29 -2.61
CA SER A 195 10.99 12.78 -2.35
C SER A 195 10.84 13.34 -0.93
N THR A 196 10.34 14.57 -0.79
CA THR A 196 9.99 15.14 0.52
C THR A 196 8.59 14.72 0.96
N ALA A 197 8.30 14.80 2.27
CA ALA A 197 6.95 14.54 2.81
C ALA A 197 5.88 15.46 2.19
N SER A 198 6.25 16.64 1.68
CA SER A 198 5.34 17.58 1.01
C SER A 198 4.70 17.01 -0.26
N GLU A 199 5.36 16.04 -0.91
CA GLU A 199 4.84 15.42 -2.14
C GLU A 199 3.78 14.35 -1.89
N LEU A 200 3.43 14.00 -0.64
CA LEU A 200 2.49 12.91 -0.33
C LEU A 200 1.09 13.15 -0.91
N GLY A 201 0.63 14.40 -0.97
CA GLY A 201 -0.68 14.77 -1.51
C GLY A 201 -0.88 14.39 -2.98
N GLN A 202 0.19 14.34 -3.78
CA GLN A 202 0.11 14.04 -5.22
C GLN A 202 -0.15 12.56 -5.52
N PHE A 203 -0.02 11.67 -4.53
CA PHE A 203 -0.14 10.21 -4.67
C PHE A 203 -1.21 9.61 -3.76
N SER A 204 -1.91 10.48 -3.05
CA SER A 204 -2.93 10.10 -2.09
C SER A 204 -4.15 9.56 -2.84
N PRO A 205 -4.55 8.29 -2.62
CA PRO A 205 -5.77 7.79 -3.21
C PRO A 205 -6.98 8.49 -2.59
N ILE A 206 -8.10 8.50 -3.31
CA ILE A 206 -9.39 8.81 -2.70
C ILE A 206 -9.66 7.74 -1.64
N PHE A 207 -9.80 8.15 -0.38
CA PHE A 207 -10.05 7.24 0.72
C PHE A 207 -11.55 7.06 0.94
N ILE A 208 -12.00 5.82 1.06
CA ILE A 208 -13.37 5.50 1.45
C ILE A 208 -13.33 4.66 2.71
N TRP A 209 -13.91 5.16 3.79
CA TRP A 209 -14.21 4.32 4.95
C TRP A 209 -15.57 3.66 4.75
N LEU A 210 -15.57 2.36 4.50
CA LEU A 210 -16.79 1.56 4.34
C LEU A 210 -17.12 0.87 5.66
N LEU A 211 -18.15 1.37 6.34
CA LEU A 211 -18.64 0.84 7.61
C LEU A 211 -19.76 -0.17 7.34
N ARG A 212 -19.51 -1.43 7.66
CA ARG A 212 -20.39 -2.60 7.48
C ARG A 212 -21.15 -2.89 8.76
N ASP A 213 -22.34 -3.46 8.63
CA ASP A 213 -23.24 -3.77 9.75
C ASP A 213 -23.45 -2.56 10.67
N PHE A 214 -23.50 -1.36 10.08
CA PHE A 214 -23.60 -0.11 10.81
C PHE A 214 -25.03 0.11 11.33
N TYR A 215 -25.17 0.41 12.62
CA TYR A 215 -26.45 0.53 13.31
C TYR A 215 -26.56 1.80 14.17
N LEU A 216 -25.52 2.64 14.21
CA LEU A 216 -25.56 3.88 14.98
C LEU A 216 -26.48 4.90 14.30
N ASP A 217 -27.25 5.63 15.11
CA ASP A 217 -27.97 6.79 14.62
C ASP A 217 -26.99 7.95 14.41
N LEU A 218 -26.97 8.49 13.20
CA LEU A 218 -26.08 9.58 12.82
C LEU A 218 -26.74 10.91 13.16
N ALA A 219 -26.71 11.24 14.46
CA ALA A 219 -27.21 12.50 15.00
C ALA A 219 -26.19 13.14 15.96
N GLU A 220 -26.00 14.44 15.83
CA GLU A 220 -25.19 15.28 16.73
C GLU A 220 -25.98 16.55 17.06
N ASP A 221 -26.10 16.91 18.33
CA ASP A 221 -26.88 18.08 18.80
C ASP A 221 -28.31 18.16 18.19
N ASN A 222 -29.01 17.02 18.14
CA ASN A 222 -30.33 16.85 17.51
C ASN A 222 -30.39 17.16 15.99
N ARG A 223 -29.25 17.19 15.30
CA ARG A 223 -29.16 17.34 13.85
C ARG A 223 -28.67 16.05 13.23
N LYS A 224 -29.31 15.64 12.13
CA LYS A 224 -28.86 14.51 11.34
C LYS A 224 -27.54 14.86 10.66
N ILE A 225 -26.51 14.05 10.87
CA ILE A 225 -25.21 14.19 10.22
C ILE A 225 -25.06 13.16 9.11
N THR A 226 -24.22 13.46 8.12
CA THR A 226 -23.88 12.49 7.08
C THR A 226 -22.81 11.51 7.55
N PRO A 227 -22.67 10.32 6.92
CA PRO A 227 -21.53 9.44 7.20
C PRO A 227 -20.17 10.13 7.03
N ARG A 228 -20.06 11.06 6.08
CA ARG A 228 -18.86 11.87 5.88
C ARG A 228 -18.58 12.77 7.07
N ASP A 229 -19.60 13.44 7.60
CA ASP A 229 -19.45 14.27 8.81
C ASP A 229 -19.00 13.42 10.00
N TYR A 230 -19.56 12.21 10.15
CA TYR A 230 -19.12 11.26 11.18
C TYR A 230 -17.63 10.91 11.07
N LEU A 231 -17.11 10.71 9.85
CA LEU A 231 -15.68 10.52 9.61
C LEU A 231 -14.85 11.75 9.99
N GLU A 232 -15.28 12.94 9.58
CA GLU A 232 -14.57 14.19 9.91
C GLU A 232 -14.53 14.46 11.41
N LEU A 233 -15.61 14.13 12.13
CA LEU A 233 -15.66 14.20 13.59
C LEU A 233 -14.68 13.22 14.23
N ALA A 234 -14.62 11.97 13.75
CA ALA A 234 -13.67 10.97 14.25
C ALA A 234 -12.20 11.39 14.05
N LEU A 235 -11.91 12.10 12.96
CA LEU A 235 -10.57 12.62 12.62
C LEU A 235 -10.29 14.02 13.18
N ARG A 236 -11.23 14.63 13.92
CA ARG A 236 -11.03 15.93 14.53
C ARG A 236 -10.03 15.84 15.69
N PRO A 237 -9.10 16.79 15.84
CA PRO A 237 -8.22 16.85 17.01
C PRO A 237 -9.01 16.88 18.30
N VAL A 238 -8.61 16.03 19.24
CA VAL A 238 -9.16 15.96 20.60
C VAL A 238 -8.57 17.10 21.42
N GLN A 239 -9.43 17.80 22.16
CA GLN A 239 -9.03 18.89 23.05
C GLN A 239 -8.44 18.35 24.35
N GLY A 240 -7.45 19.06 24.89
CA GLY A 240 -6.83 18.77 26.18
C GLY A 240 -5.30 18.83 26.13
N SER A 241 -4.66 18.58 27.26
CA SER A 241 -3.21 18.58 27.42
C SER A 241 -2.71 17.21 27.88
N GLY A 242 -1.54 16.79 27.41
CA GLY A 242 -0.93 15.51 27.78
C GLY A 242 -0.33 14.77 26.59
N ARG A 243 0.59 13.84 26.88
CA ARG A 243 1.31 13.07 25.84
C ARG A 243 0.36 12.18 25.03
N ASP A 244 -0.63 11.58 25.66
CA ASP A 244 -1.58 10.68 25.00
C ASP A 244 -2.49 11.44 24.02
N ILE A 245 -2.91 12.65 24.38
CA ILE A 245 -3.73 13.53 23.51
C ILE A 245 -2.89 14.00 22.32
N ALA A 246 -1.63 14.38 22.55
CA ALA A 246 -0.71 14.74 21.47
C ALA A 246 -0.54 13.57 20.48
N ALA A 247 -0.26 12.36 20.97
CA ALA A 247 -0.12 11.16 20.12
C ALA A 247 -1.40 10.86 19.31
N LYS A 248 -2.57 10.97 19.95
CA LYS A 248 -3.88 10.82 19.29
C LYS A 248 -4.11 11.84 18.18
N ASN A 249 -3.68 13.08 18.39
CA ASN A 249 -3.82 14.14 17.40
C ASN A 249 -2.82 13.95 16.24
N GLU A 250 -1.59 13.51 16.51
CA GLU A 250 -0.60 13.15 15.48
C GLU A 250 -1.09 12.03 14.55
N ILE A 251 -1.79 11.03 15.10
CA ILE A 251 -2.44 9.95 14.34
C ILE A 251 -3.47 10.54 13.38
N ARG A 252 -4.38 11.36 13.89
CA ARG A 252 -5.45 11.99 13.10
C ARG A 252 -4.89 12.91 12.03
N ASP A 253 -3.88 13.70 12.35
CA ASP A 253 -3.17 14.58 11.42
C ASP A 253 -2.50 13.78 10.30
N SER A 254 -1.85 12.67 10.65
CA SER A 254 -1.21 11.79 9.69
C SER A 254 -2.20 11.20 8.69
N ILE A 255 -3.36 10.70 9.17
CA ILE A 255 -4.42 10.16 8.31
C ILE A 255 -4.96 11.24 7.38
N ARG A 256 -5.28 12.44 7.91
CA ARG A 256 -5.78 13.57 7.11
C ARG A 256 -4.77 14.04 6.06
N ALA A 257 -3.48 14.00 6.37
CA ALA A 257 -2.42 14.35 5.44
C ALA A 257 -2.22 13.31 4.33
N LEU A 258 -2.42 12.02 4.62
CA LEU A 258 -2.33 10.95 3.61
C LEU A 258 -3.61 10.83 2.76
N PHE A 259 -4.76 11.21 3.31
CA PHE A 259 -6.05 11.09 2.66
C PHE A 259 -6.77 12.45 2.66
N PRO A 260 -6.33 13.40 1.82
CA PRO A 260 -6.95 14.71 1.71
C PRO A 260 -8.35 14.63 1.10
N ASP A 261 -8.55 13.76 0.11
CA ASP A 261 -9.88 13.39 -0.40
C ASP A 261 -10.35 12.10 0.29
N ARG A 262 -11.42 12.22 1.07
CA ARG A 262 -11.94 11.14 1.90
C ARG A 262 -13.45 11.20 2.00
N GLU A 263 -14.06 10.03 1.94
CA GLU A 263 -15.50 9.82 2.03
C GLU A 263 -15.82 8.65 2.96
N CYS A 264 -17.07 8.56 3.39
CA CYS A 264 -17.54 7.52 4.28
C CYS A 264 -18.88 6.97 3.79
N PHE A 265 -19.02 5.66 3.79
CA PHE A 265 -20.25 4.97 3.43
C PHE A 265 -20.63 3.99 4.53
N THR A 266 -21.91 3.97 4.88
CA THR A 266 -22.47 3.02 5.84
C THR A 266 -23.35 2.02 5.12
N LEU A 267 -23.16 0.74 5.42
CA LEU A 267 -24.01 -0.35 4.98
C LEU A 267 -24.62 -1.01 6.21
N VAL A 268 -25.94 -1.15 6.23
CA VAL A 268 -26.63 -1.94 7.24
C VAL A 268 -26.27 -3.43 7.09
N ARG A 269 -26.67 -4.25 8.05
CA ARG A 269 -26.53 -5.71 7.92
C ARG A 269 -27.29 -6.20 6.67
N PRO A 270 -26.69 -7.02 5.78
CA PRO A 270 -27.34 -7.41 4.52
C PRO A 270 -28.55 -8.33 4.71
N LEU A 271 -28.49 -9.22 5.71
CA LEU A 271 -29.52 -10.20 6.06
C LEU A 271 -29.57 -10.36 7.58
N ASN A 272 -30.70 -10.85 8.10
CA ASN A 272 -30.88 -11.08 9.55
C ASN A 272 -30.55 -12.51 9.99
N ASN A 273 -30.53 -13.47 9.05
CA ASN A 273 -30.30 -14.89 9.34
C ASN A 273 -28.81 -15.24 9.16
N GLU A 274 -28.21 -15.85 10.19
CA GLU A 274 -26.78 -16.21 10.18
C GLU A 274 -26.42 -17.27 9.13
N ASN A 275 -27.27 -18.28 8.91
CA ASN A 275 -27.03 -19.33 7.92
C ASN A 275 -27.05 -18.78 6.49
N ASP A 276 -27.80 -17.71 6.28
CA ASP A 276 -27.86 -17.02 5.00
C ASP A 276 -26.64 -16.09 4.83
N LEU A 277 -26.21 -15.41 5.90
CA LEU A 277 -24.99 -14.60 5.88
C LEU A 277 -23.73 -15.42 5.58
N GLN A 278 -23.66 -16.66 6.04
CA GLN A 278 -22.56 -17.58 5.73
C GLN A 278 -22.48 -17.96 4.23
N ARG A 279 -23.58 -17.77 3.49
CA ARG A 279 -23.71 -18.10 2.06
C ARG A 279 -24.09 -16.85 1.24
N LEU A 280 -23.67 -15.68 1.71
CA LEU A 280 -24.06 -14.38 1.12
C LEU A 280 -23.70 -14.27 -0.37
N ASP A 281 -22.63 -14.93 -0.79
CA ASP A 281 -22.17 -15.03 -2.18
C ASP A 281 -23.11 -15.85 -3.09
N GLN A 282 -23.93 -16.73 -2.49
CA GLN A 282 -24.91 -17.56 -3.20
C GLN A 282 -26.31 -16.93 -3.21
N ILE A 283 -26.51 -15.84 -2.46
CA ILE A 283 -27.80 -15.19 -2.32
C ILE A 283 -27.95 -14.09 -3.36
N LEU A 284 -29.09 -14.12 -4.06
CA LEU A 284 -29.44 -13.10 -5.04
C LEU A 284 -29.60 -11.73 -4.37
N LEU A 285 -29.10 -10.67 -5.04
CA LEU A 285 -29.13 -9.30 -4.52
C LEU A 285 -30.54 -8.85 -4.14
N ASN A 286 -31.57 -9.26 -4.89
CA ASN A 286 -32.96 -8.90 -4.62
C ASN A 286 -33.50 -9.44 -3.27
N ARG A 287 -32.87 -10.48 -2.70
CA ARG A 287 -33.19 -11.01 -1.37
C ARG A 287 -32.50 -10.25 -0.23
N LEU A 288 -31.51 -9.41 -0.56
CA LEU A 288 -30.85 -8.57 0.43
C LEU A 288 -31.78 -7.41 0.83
N ARG A 289 -31.56 -6.93 2.06
CA ARG A 289 -32.31 -5.79 2.60
C ARG A 289 -32.27 -4.58 1.65
N PRO A 290 -33.41 -3.91 1.39
CA PRO A 290 -33.46 -2.77 0.47
C PRO A 290 -32.49 -1.65 0.81
N GLU A 291 -32.28 -1.38 2.10
CA GLU A 291 -31.36 -0.35 2.59
C GLU A 291 -29.90 -0.73 2.30
N PHE A 292 -29.56 -2.02 2.44
CA PHE A 292 -28.24 -2.53 2.08
C PHE A 292 -27.98 -2.37 0.58
N ARG A 293 -28.95 -2.75 -0.25
CA ARG A 293 -28.85 -2.58 -1.71
C ARG A 293 -28.67 -1.12 -2.10
N SER A 294 -29.48 -0.23 -1.54
CA SER A 294 -29.40 1.20 -1.83
C SER A 294 -28.03 1.80 -1.45
N GLY A 295 -27.48 1.40 -0.31
CA GLY A 295 -26.13 1.82 0.10
C GLY A 295 -25.03 1.25 -0.80
N LEU A 296 -25.16 -0.01 -1.23
CA LEU A 296 -24.22 -0.66 -2.14
C LEU A 296 -24.25 -0.02 -3.54
N ASP A 297 -25.43 0.33 -4.05
CA ASP A 297 -25.62 1.02 -5.31
C ASP A 297 -24.99 2.42 -5.26
N ALA A 298 -25.19 3.16 -4.16
CA ALA A 298 -24.57 4.46 -3.93
C ALA A 298 -23.03 4.37 -3.90
N LEU A 299 -22.47 3.38 -3.19
CA LEU A 299 -21.03 3.11 -3.17
C LEU A 299 -20.51 2.79 -4.57
N THR A 300 -21.15 1.86 -5.26
CA THR A 300 -20.73 1.40 -6.60
C THR A 300 -20.74 2.54 -7.60
N LYS A 301 -21.81 3.35 -7.60
CA LYS A 301 -21.91 4.56 -8.40
C LYS A 301 -20.77 5.55 -8.09
N PHE A 302 -20.52 5.83 -6.81
CA PHE A 302 -19.44 6.72 -6.40
C PHE A 302 -18.06 6.23 -6.89
N VAL A 303 -17.73 4.95 -6.66
CA VAL A 303 -16.45 4.34 -7.09
C VAL A 303 -16.26 4.55 -8.59
N PHE A 304 -17.29 4.27 -9.37
CA PHE A 304 -17.25 4.38 -10.82
C PHE A 304 -17.21 5.81 -11.36
N GLU A 305 -17.86 6.75 -10.70
CA GLU A 305 -17.90 8.15 -11.12
C GLU A 305 -16.66 8.94 -10.68
N ARG A 306 -16.04 8.55 -9.57
CA ARG A 306 -14.92 9.30 -8.95
C ARG A 306 -13.55 8.69 -9.18
N THR A 307 -13.44 7.39 -9.47
CA THR A 307 -12.12 6.81 -9.75
C THR A 307 -11.53 7.44 -11.02
N ARG A 308 -10.23 7.72 -10.97
CA ARG A 308 -9.45 8.25 -12.10
C ARG A 308 -8.24 7.37 -12.38
N PRO A 309 -7.66 7.44 -13.59
CA PRO A 309 -6.35 6.86 -13.85
C PRO A 309 -5.34 7.30 -12.80
N LYS A 310 -4.55 6.36 -12.29
CA LYS A 310 -3.53 6.68 -11.30
C LYS A 310 -2.43 7.50 -11.96
N GLN A 311 -1.96 8.51 -11.25
CA GLN A 311 -0.87 9.36 -11.70
C GLN A 311 0.25 9.37 -10.67
N VAL A 312 1.48 9.48 -11.15
CA VAL A 312 2.68 9.61 -10.34
C VAL A 312 3.47 10.79 -10.90
N GLY A 313 3.38 11.95 -10.23
CA GLY A 313 3.83 13.22 -10.80
C GLY A 313 3.02 13.57 -12.06
N ALA A 314 3.71 13.85 -13.17
CA ALA A 314 3.06 14.12 -14.46
C ALA A 314 2.73 12.84 -15.25
N THR A 315 3.12 11.65 -14.77
CA THR A 315 3.00 10.40 -15.52
C THR A 315 1.71 9.69 -15.18
N VAL A 316 0.86 9.46 -16.19
CA VAL A 316 -0.31 8.59 -16.09
C VAL A 316 0.15 7.14 -16.14
N LEU A 317 -0.31 6.32 -15.19
CA LEU A 317 0.09 4.93 -15.11
C LEU A 317 -0.63 4.10 -16.17
N THR A 318 0.13 3.23 -16.81
CA THR A 318 -0.34 2.10 -17.62
C THR A 318 0.03 0.81 -16.89
N GLY A 319 -0.41 -0.35 -17.37
CA GLY A 319 -0.07 -1.63 -16.76
C GLY A 319 1.45 -1.89 -16.64
N PRO A 320 2.27 -1.68 -17.70
CA PRO A 320 3.73 -1.78 -17.59
C PRO A 320 4.35 -0.84 -16.54
N ILE A 321 3.86 0.39 -16.43
CA ILE A 321 4.36 1.36 -15.44
C ILE A 321 3.97 0.93 -14.02
N LEU A 322 2.74 0.44 -13.84
CA LEU A 322 2.26 -0.09 -12.56
C LEU A 322 3.12 -1.28 -12.09
N VAL A 323 3.54 -2.16 -13.01
CA VAL A 323 4.49 -3.25 -12.70
C VAL A 323 5.81 -2.68 -12.17
N GLY A 324 6.47 -1.79 -12.91
CA GLY A 324 7.76 -1.25 -12.50
C GLY A 324 7.72 -0.50 -11.16
N ILE A 325 6.63 0.24 -10.90
CA ILE A 325 6.42 0.90 -9.61
C ILE A 325 6.20 -0.10 -8.49
N THR A 326 5.41 -1.15 -8.75
CA THR A 326 5.19 -2.22 -7.77
C THR A 326 6.50 -2.90 -7.43
N GLU A 327 7.32 -3.27 -8.43
CA GLU A 327 8.65 -3.85 -8.22
C GLU A 327 9.55 -2.96 -7.36
N SER A 328 9.58 -1.65 -7.64
CA SER A 328 10.33 -0.68 -6.83
C SER A 328 9.88 -0.62 -5.37
N TYR A 329 8.56 -0.67 -5.12
CA TYR A 329 8.04 -0.75 -3.75
C TYR A 329 8.39 -2.07 -3.05
N LEU A 330 8.33 -3.20 -3.78
CA LEU A 330 8.71 -4.50 -3.22
C LEU A 330 10.21 -4.54 -2.91
N GLU A 331 11.06 -3.97 -3.76
CA GLU A 331 12.50 -3.85 -3.51
C GLU A 331 12.77 -3.01 -2.25
N ALA A 332 12.10 -1.87 -2.10
CA ALA A 332 12.20 -1.05 -0.88
C ALA A 332 11.83 -1.86 0.37
N LEU A 333 10.70 -2.58 0.35
CA LEU A 333 10.26 -3.45 1.44
C LEU A 333 11.30 -4.55 1.75
N ASN A 334 11.79 -5.22 0.72
CA ASN A 334 12.75 -6.32 0.83
C ASN A 334 14.11 -5.86 1.36
N ASN A 335 14.51 -4.62 1.10
CA ASN A 335 15.75 -3.99 1.57
C ASN A 335 15.57 -3.29 2.92
N GLY A 336 14.53 -3.66 3.67
CA GLY A 336 14.33 -3.19 5.04
C GLY A 336 13.90 -1.73 5.10
N ALA A 337 13.11 -1.23 4.14
CA ALA A 337 12.40 0.07 4.24
C ALA A 337 11.62 0.24 5.53
N VAL A 338 11.39 -0.87 6.21
CA VAL A 338 10.51 -1.01 7.35
C VAL A 338 11.32 -1.33 8.60
N PRO A 339 11.23 -0.54 9.67
CA PRO A 339 11.67 -1.00 10.98
C PRO A 339 10.80 -2.20 11.39
N THR A 340 11.43 -3.32 11.72
CA THR A 340 10.73 -4.50 12.23
C THR A 340 9.85 -4.06 13.40
N ILE A 341 8.53 -4.27 13.31
CA ILE A 341 7.58 -3.88 14.36
C ILE A 341 7.71 -4.90 15.49
N SER A 342 8.80 -4.84 16.25
CA SER A 342 8.98 -5.62 17.47
C SER A 342 8.32 -4.90 18.63
N SER A 343 7.00 -5.13 18.77
CA SER A 343 6.12 -4.60 19.82
C SER A 343 5.97 -3.07 19.84
N SER A 344 4.74 -2.60 20.03
CA SER A 344 4.33 -1.18 19.96
C SER A 344 5.12 -0.25 20.90
N TRP A 345 5.84 -0.80 21.88
CA TRP A 345 6.71 -0.07 22.80
C TRP A 345 8.05 0.34 22.18
N GLN A 346 8.62 -0.45 21.26
CA GLN A 346 9.89 -0.13 20.61
C GLN A 346 9.73 0.91 19.50
N VAL A 347 8.56 1.00 18.88
CA VAL A 347 8.24 2.07 17.91
C VAL A 347 8.25 3.43 18.61
N GLY A 348 7.72 3.52 19.83
CA GLY A 348 7.82 4.74 20.65
C GLY A 348 9.27 5.11 20.99
N ILE A 349 10.11 4.13 21.30
CA ILE A 349 11.55 4.34 21.57
C ILE A 349 12.30 4.74 20.29
N LEU A 350 12.01 4.13 19.15
CA LEU A 350 12.58 4.52 17.86
C LEU A 350 12.20 5.96 17.50
N LEU A 351 10.92 6.32 17.63
CA LEU A 351 10.42 7.68 17.38
C LEU A 351 11.10 8.69 18.32
N TRP A 352 11.33 8.32 19.58
CA TRP A 352 12.05 9.16 20.55
C TRP A 352 13.53 9.35 20.19
N ILE A 353 14.23 8.27 19.78
CA ILE A 353 15.62 8.33 19.32
C ILE A 353 15.75 9.17 18.05
N PHE A 354 14.85 9.01 17.08
CA PHE A 354 14.84 9.79 15.85
C PHE A 354 14.52 11.27 16.11
N SER A 355 13.66 11.58 17.08
CA SER A 355 13.38 12.96 17.48
C SER A 355 14.59 13.63 18.11
N ILE A 356 15.39 12.91 18.91
CA ILE A 356 16.64 13.45 19.50
C ILE A 356 17.68 13.71 18.43
N ILE A 357 17.87 12.76 17.50
CA ILE A 357 18.82 12.92 16.39
C ILE A 357 18.41 14.09 15.50
N ALA A 358 17.12 14.22 15.15
CA ALA A 358 16.62 15.33 14.36
C ALA A 358 16.84 16.67 15.07
N HIS A 359 16.59 16.76 16.38
CA HIS A 359 16.83 17.98 17.16
C HIS A 359 18.31 18.36 17.26
N TRP A 360 19.20 17.36 17.35
CA TRP A 360 20.65 17.57 17.33
C TRP A 360 21.16 18.10 15.98
N PHE A 361 20.54 17.69 14.86
CA PHE A 361 20.92 18.16 13.52
C PHE A 361 20.34 19.53 13.14
N THR A 362 19.19 19.93 13.73
CA THR A 362 18.55 21.22 13.41
C THR A 362 18.89 22.35 14.40
N GLY A 363 19.53 22.04 15.53
CA GLY A 363 19.80 22.99 16.63
C GLY A 363 21.22 23.55 16.72
N GLY A 364 22.05 23.43 15.68
CA GLY A 364 23.44 23.89 15.70
C GLY A 364 23.61 25.39 15.41
N SER A 365 23.37 26.26 16.39
CA SER A 365 23.88 27.62 16.37
C SER A 365 25.36 27.65 16.77
N LEU A 366 26.15 28.36 15.97
CA LEU A 366 27.60 28.61 16.06
C LEU A 366 28.11 28.92 17.48
N ILE A 367 29.27 28.36 17.86
CA ILE A 367 30.37 28.94 18.69
C ILE A 367 31.60 28.00 18.58
N PRO A 368 32.85 28.50 18.64
CA PRO A 368 33.97 27.99 17.84
C PRO A 368 34.90 26.98 18.54
N SER A 369 35.69 26.33 17.68
CA SER A 369 36.92 25.55 17.91
C SER A 369 37.52 25.56 19.32
N HIS A 370 37.61 24.38 19.95
CA HIS A 370 38.88 23.74 20.33
C HIS A 370 38.64 22.34 20.91
N ARG A 371 39.49 21.39 20.50
CA ARG A 371 39.66 19.97 20.93
C ARG A 371 38.76 18.92 20.25
N CYS A 372 39.32 18.33 19.20
CA CYS A 372 39.04 16.97 18.75
C CYS A 372 39.30 15.94 19.87
N SER A 373 38.36 15.01 20.05
CA SER A 373 38.65 13.63 20.43
C SER A 373 37.68 12.70 19.69
N CYS A 374 38.26 11.84 18.87
CA CYS A 374 37.63 10.89 17.95
C CYS A 374 36.85 9.80 18.71
N TRP A 375 35.59 9.53 18.35
CA TRP A 375 34.93 8.25 18.66
C TRP A 375 34.22 7.71 17.42
N ARG A 376 34.74 6.57 16.96
CA ARG A 376 34.28 5.77 15.83
C ARG A 376 33.31 4.72 16.38
N ILE A 377 32.02 4.81 16.05
CA ILE A 377 31.04 3.80 16.48
C ILE A 377 31.01 2.67 15.44
N ASN A 378 31.66 1.56 15.77
CA ASN A 378 31.47 0.27 15.11
C ASN A 378 30.22 -0.39 15.71
N TYR A 379 29.25 -0.75 14.87
CA TYR A 379 28.15 -1.63 15.25
C TYR A 379 28.69 -3.06 15.42
N ILE A 380 28.63 -3.59 16.66
CA ILE A 380 28.75 -5.02 16.93
C ILE A 380 27.49 -5.45 17.69
N VAL A 381 26.75 -6.37 17.07
CA VAL A 381 25.65 -7.13 17.64
C VAL A 381 26.25 -8.19 18.56
N GLY A 382 25.88 -8.20 19.85
CA GLY A 382 26.33 -9.25 20.76
C GLY A 382 25.77 -9.06 22.16
N ILE A 383 24.92 -10.00 22.57
CA ILE A 383 24.38 -10.18 23.92
C ILE A 383 25.54 -10.20 24.94
N ALA A 384 25.45 -9.41 26.01
CA ALA A 384 26.29 -9.60 27.19
C ALA A 384 25.47 -9.34 28.46
N GLU A 385 25.34 -10.40 29.26
CA GLU A 385 24.78 -10.42 30.61
C GLU A 385 25.50 -9.41 31.52
N ILE A 386 24.71 -8.71 32.34
CA ILE A 386 25.21 -7.83 33.39
C ILE A 386 25.39 -8.68 34.65
N GLN A 387 26.64 -8.89 35.06
CA GLN A 387 26.96 -9.26 36.45
C GLN A 387 27.36 -7.99 37.24
N PRO A 388 26.93 -7.84 38.50
CA PRO A 388 27.26 -6.68 39.31
C PRO A 388 28.65 -6.85 39.94
N MET A 389 29.50 -5.83 39.84
CA MET A 389 30.69 -5.72 40.68
C MET A 389 30.44 -4.71 41.80
N ASN A 390 30.64 -5.20 43.02
CA ASN A 390 30.64 -4.47 44.28
C ASN A 390 31.86 -3.56 44.40
N ALA A 391 31.61 -2.43 45.10
CA ALA A 391 32.50 -1.48 45.77
C ALA A 391 33.57 -0.75 44.94
#